data_AF-A0A392NS22-F1
#
_entry.id   AF-A0A392NS22-F1
#
_cell.length_a   1.000
_cell.length_b   1.000
_cell.length_c   1.000
_cell.angle_alpha   90.00
_cell.angle_beta   90.00
_cell.angle_gamma   90.00
#
_symmetry.space_group_name_H-M   'P 1'
#
loop_
_entity.id
_entity.type
_entity.pdbx_description
1 polymer ?
#
loop_
_entity_poly.entity_id
_entity_poly.type
_entity_poly.pdbx_seq_one_letter_code
_entity_poly.pdbx_strand_id
1 'polypeptide(L)'
;LKGQREKTKRKRRVSPLRFLKRGRESLLKATPTEALLGRAKKKRATRSNTGRSLLQDGSTQNLTAGSKKSKVSPPSFWDADFNSLGFIEEQFKKYGDPNSFSQTTSEELRKMSLSYQLKGTMLSYLLSTRQELELIEANNKMKVIDDNLGSIEKEYSAAKEKLEKDIKELKAEYERKLEQLAKDKEEKWAKDRKTFTDEIAHLRAQVATHKDQLASSLKEKDEAVSQRDALSKDNAALEELVEGLQVEVGARYDTGFQFTIEQLKIVFPDLDKAKLGELDALNKIVDGKLVPFAPTNAT
;
A
#
# COMPACT_ATOMS: atom_id res chain seq x y z
N LEU A 1 -48.32 -50.90 23.82
CA LEU A 1 -46.97 -51.02 23.23
C LEU A 1 -46.12 -49.85 23.72
N LYS A 2 -45.00 -50.17 24.39
CA LYS A 2 -43.72 -49.44 24.55
C LYS A 2 -43.78 -47.89 24.57
N GLY A 3 -43.30 -47.18 25.57
CA GLY A 3 -42.15 -47.45 26.44
C GLY A 3 -41.14 -46.30 26.30
N GLN A 4 -40.79 -45.69 27.42
CA GLN A 4 -39.75 -44.67 27.55
C GLN A 4 -38.40 -45.12 26.96
N ARG A 5 -37.56 -44.14 26.57
CA ARG A 5 -36.13 -44.13 26.93
C ARG A 5 -35.46 -42.77 26.66
N GLU A 6 -35.10 -42.14 27.77
CA GLU A 6 -33.95 -41.27 27.98
C GLU A 6 -32.64 -41.91 27.49
N LYS A 7 -31.68 -41.09 27.02
CA LYS A 7 -30.23 -41.28 27.23
C LYS A 7 -29.38 -40.11 26.71
N THR A 8 -28.84 -39.35 27.67
CA THR A 8 -27.57 -38.61 27.62
C THR A 8 -26.38 -39.48 27.20
N LYS A 9 -25.37 -38.92 26.50
CA LYS A 9 -23.96 -38.78 27.00
C LYS A 9 -22.93 -38.35 25.93
N ARG A 10 -22.18 -37.29 26.32
CA ARG A 10 -20.70 -37.13 26.39
C ARG A 10 -19.83 -36.93 25.13
N LYS A 11 -19.14 -35.77 25.19
CA LYS A 11 -17.68 -35.50 25.12
C LYS A 11 -16.89 -36.10 23.95
N ARG A 12 -16.18 -35.21 23.25
CA ARG A 12 -14.70 -35.21 23.21
C ARG A 12 -14.14 -33.84 22.78
N ARG A 13 -13.27 -33.29 23.62
CA ARG A 13 -12.34 -32.21 23.30
C ARG A 13 -11.25 -32.79 22.40
N VAL A 14 -10.89 -32.11 21.32
CA VAL A 14 -9.60 -32.27 20.64
C VAL A 14 -9.13 -30.88 20.21
N SER A 15 -8.05 -30.40 20.83
CA SER A 15 -7.32 -29.21 20.40
C SER A 15 -6.46 -29.54 19.19
N PRO A 16 -6.24 -28.56 18.30
CA PRO A 16 -4.93 -28.47 17.63
C PRO A 16 -4.49 -26.99 17.53
N LEU A 17 -3.23 -26.61 17.42
CA LEU A 17 -1.92 -27.22 17.52
C LEU A 17 -1.01 -25.98 17.34
N ARG A 18 -0.15 -25.66 18.31
CA ARG A 18 0.79 -24.54 18.15
C ARG A 18 1.81 -24.94 17.09
N PHE A 19 1.82 -24.28 15.94
CA PHE A 19 2.94 -24.39 15.01
C PHE A 19 4.00 -23.33 15.32
N LEU A 20 5.17 -23.85 15.71
CA LEU A 20 6.45 -23.16 15.70
C LEU A 20 6.71 -22.62 14.28
N LYS A 21 7.15 -21.36 14.17
CA LYS A 21 7.96 -20.92 13.04
C LYS A 21 9.36 -20.62 13.55
N ARG A 22 10.27 -21.56 13.30
CA ARG A 22 11.71 -21.48 13.54
C ARG A 22 12.33 -20.70 12.37
N GLY A 23 13.23 -19.77 12.68
CA GLY A 23 13.75 -18.78 11.75
C GLY A 23 14.99 -19.20 10.94
N ARG A 24 15.36 -18.28 10.04
CA ARG A 24 16.68 -17.86 9.53
C ARG A 24 16.39 -16.94 8.32
N GLU A 25 16.58 -15.62 8.42
CA GLU A 25 17.84 -14.88 8.12
C GLU A 25 18.45 -15.32 6.77
N SER A 26 18.72 -14.48 5.77
CA SER A 26 18.95 -13.04 5.68
C SER A 26 18.98 -12.62 4.20
N LEU A 27 18.52 -11.41 3.83
CA LEU A 27 19.28 -10.41 3.04
C LEU A 27 18.43 -9.17 2.71
N LEU A 28 18.82 -8.04 3.33
CA LEU A 28 18.99 -6.70 2.72
C LEU A 28 17.86 -6.10 1.83
N LYS A 29 17.09 -5.15 2.38
CA LYS A 29 17.35 -3.68 2.24
C LYS A 29 16.16 -2.83 2.72
N ALA A 30 16.53 -1.75 3.42
CA ALA A 30 15.84 -0.48 3.62
C ALA A 30 14.58 -0.44 4.50
N THR A 31 14.78 0.20 5.65
CA THR A 31 13.82 0.48 6.73
C THR A 31 12.80 1.57 6.38
N PRO A 32 11.61 1.53 6.99
CA PRO A 32 10.57 2.55 6.91
C PRO A 32 10.74 3.59 8.02
N THR A 33 10.36 4.84 7.76
CA THR A 33 10.28 5.88 8.80
C THR A 33 8.87 6.45 8.83
N GLU A 34 8.11 6.08 9.86
CA GLU A 34 7.04 6.92 10.39
C GLU A 34 7.22 6.96 11.91
N ALA A 35 7.64 8.12 12.44
CA ALA A 35 7.53 8.45 13.85
C ALA A 35 7.43 9.97 14.00
N LEU A 36 6.39 10.34 14.73
CA LEU A 36 5.93 11.67 15.09
C LEU A 36 6.93 12.47 15.94
N LEU A 37 6.65 13.78 15.99
CA LEU A 37 7.08 14.81 16.95
C LEU A 37 8.47 15.43 16.77
N GLY A 38 8.46 16.71 16.37
CA GLY A 38 9.62 17.58 16.38
C GLY A 38 9.31 19.03 15.98
N ARG A 39 8.74 19.79 16.91
CA ARG A 39 8.49 21.24 16.86
C ARG A 39 9.81 22.03 16.72
N ALA A 40 9.91 22.96 15.76
CA ALA A 40 10.36 24.37 15.97
C ALA A 40 10.77 25.09 14.66
N LYS A 41 10.08 26.22 14.42
CA LYS A 41 10.53 27.52 13.87
C LYS A 41 11.73 27.52 12.89
N LYS A 42 11.53 28.04 11.67
CA LYS A 42 11.71 29.47 11.32
C LYS A 42 11.77 29.70 9.79
N LYS A 43 10.96 30.68 9.34
CA LYS A 43 11.10 31.58 8.17
C LYS A 43 11.08 31.00 6.76
N ARG A 44 10.01 31.34 6.02
CA ARG A 44 10.14 31.84 4.65
C ARG A 44 9.13 32.97 4.40
N ALA A 45 9.66 34.10 3.95
CA ALA A 45 8.93 35.28 3.57
C ALA A 45 8.12 35.02 2.29
N THR A 46 6.86 35.42 2.30
CA THR A 46 6.10 35.74 1.09
C THR A 46 5.50 37.12 1.26
N ARG A 47 5.76 37.92 0.23
CA ARG A 47 5.46 39.32 0.04
C ARG A 47 4.03 39.41 -0.49
N SER A 48 3.10 39.91 0.30
CA SER A 48 1.79 40.37 -0.17
C SER A 48 1.71 41.86 0.07
N ASN A 49 1.69 42.62 -1.03
CA ASN A 49 1.51 44.06 -1.00
C ASN A 49 0.03 44.37 -1.28
N THR A 50 -0.44 45.44 -0.63
CA THR A 50 -1.64 46.20 -0.97
C THR A 50 -2.98 45.64 -0.48
N GLY A 51 -3.44 46.19 0.65
CA GLY A 51 -4.85 46.16 1.01
C GLY A 51 -5.11 46.47 2.48
N ARG A 52 -5.63 47.68 2.72
CA ARG A 52 -6.39 48.13 3.92
C ARG A 52 -5.60 48.80 5.05
N SER A 53 -5.71 50.13 5.04
CA SER A 53 -5.23 51.08 6.03
C SER A 53 -6.02 51.04 7.33
N LEU A 54 -5.26 51.19 8.42
CA LEU A 54 -5.56 51.84 9.69
C LEU A 54 -7.03 52.21 9.97
N LEU A 55 -7.63 51.48 10.90
CA LEU A 55 -8.34 52.11 12.01
C LEU A 55 -7.68 51.63 13.29
N GLN A 56 -6.72 52.43 13.75
CA GLN A 56 -6.08 52.28 15.04
C GLN A 56 -7.03 52.87 16.07
N ASP A 57 -7.81 51.99 16.68
CA ASP A 57 -8.56 52.26 17.89
C ASP A 57 -7.59 52.24 19.08
N GLY A 58 -7.64 53.27 19.91
CA GLY A 58 -6.73 53.41 21.04
C GLY A 58 -6.83 54.78 21.68
N SER A 59 -7.62 54.88 22.76
CA SER A 59 -7.18 55.53 23.99
C SER A 59 -8.18 55.27 25.11
N THR A 60 -7.91 54.28 25.95
CA THR A 60 -8.39 54.27 27.34
C THR A 60 -7.28 54.84 28.20
N GLN A 61 -7.45 56.08 28.67
CA GLN A 61 -6.63 56.65 29.74
C GLN A 61 -7.53 57.08 30.90
N ASN A 62 -7.48 56.23 31.92
CA ASN A 62 -7.61 56.45 33.36
C ASN A 62 -8.19 57.76 33.89
N LEU A 63 -9.21 57.58 34.74
CA LEU A 63 -9.69 58.51 35.74
C LEU A 63 -8.55 58.92 36.70
N THR A 64 -8.26 60.21 36.77
CA THR A 64 -7.67 60.82 37.98
C THR A 64 -8.30 62.18 38.22
N ALA A 65 -8.78 62.35 39.45
CA ALA A 65 -9.45 63.53 39.95
C ALA A 65 -8.57 64.78 39.86
N GLY A 66 -9.16 65.87 39.39
CA GLY A 66 -8.52 67.18 39.32
C GLY A 66 -9.52 68.22 38.87
N SER A 67 -10.20 68.84 39.84
CA SER A 67 -11.12 69.96 39.66
C SER A 67 -10.48 71.09 38.84
N LYS A 68 -10.95 71.30 37.62
CA LYS A 68 -10.71 72.53 36.85
C LYS A 68 -12.06 73.10 36.42
N LYS A 69 -12.35 74.30 36.93
CA LYS A 69 -13.52 75.10 36.62
C LYS A 69 -13.70 75.21 35.11
N SER A 70 -14.77 74.61 34.60
CA SER A 70 -15.22 74.75 33.23
C SER A 70 -15.51 76.23 32.95
N LYS A 71 -14.75 76.85 32.06
CA LYS A 71 -15.33 77.88 31.20
C LYS A 71 -16.28 77.13 30.27
N VAL A 72 -17.51 76.96 30.73
CA VAL A 72 -18.60 76.32 29.99
C VAL A 72 -18.84 77.19 28.75
N SER A 73 -18.60 76.64 27.57
CA SER A 73 -19.09 77.23 26.32
C SER A 73 -20.60 77.47 26.47
N PRO A 74 -21.16 78.58 25.95
CA PRO A 74 -22.60 78.79 26.00
C PRO A 74 -23.32 77.51 25.54
N PRO A 75 -24.39 77.08 26.25
CA PRO A 75 -25.17 75.90 25.88
C PRO A 75 -25.52 75.96 24.40
N SER A 76 -25.34 74.85 23.69
CA SER A 76 -25.69 74.80 22.28
C SER A 76 -27.22 74.87 22.18
N PHE A 77 -27.73 75.58 21.17
CA PHE A 77 -29.19 75.69 20.94
C PHE A 77 -29.84 74.32 20.66
N TRP A 78 -29.03 73.30 20.37
CA TRP A 78 -29.44 71.96 20.02
C TRP A 78 -29.23 70.95 21.15
N ASP A 79 -28.76 71.39 22.32
CA ASP A 79 -28.65 70.54 23.49
C ASP A 79 -30.06 70.19 23.99
N ALA A 80 -30.28 68.93 24.36
CA ALA A 80 -31.59 68.47 24.85
C ALA A 80 -32.07 69.26 26.08
N ASP A 81 -31.14 69.87 26.81
CA ASP A 81 -31.38 70.67 28.02
C ASP A 81 -31.50 72.18 27.74
N PHE A 82 -31.62 72.60 26.47
CA PHE A 82 -31.71 74.01 26.11
C PHE A 82 -33.03 74.64 26.58
N ASN A 83 -32.95 75.54 27.56
CA ASN A 83 -34.08 76.32 28.06
C ASN A 83 -34.36 77.54 27.16
N SER A 84 -35.19 77.33 26.13
CA SER A 84 -35.56 78.37 25.17
C SER A 84 -36.26 79.57 25.80
N LEU A 85 -37.14 79.34 26.78
CA LEU A 85 -37.88 80.41 27.47
C LEU A 85 -36.93 81.29 28.29
N GLY A 86 -36.03 80.67 29.07
CA GLY A 86 -35.03 81.38 29.86
C GLY A 86 -34.03 82.15 28.99
N PHE A 87 -33.66 81.60 27.83
CA PHE A 87 -32.80 82.30 26.87
C PHE A 87 -33.48 83.54 26.30
N ILE A 88 -34.75 83.44 25.87
CA ILE A 88 -35.50 84.59 25.36
C ILE A 88 -35.63 85.66 26.45
N GLU A 89 -35.98 85.29 27.68
CA GLU A 89 -36.05 86.19 28.82
C GLU A 89 -34.71 86.88 29.12
N GLU A 90 -33.59 86.14 29.05
CA GLU A 90 -32.25 86.70 29.27
C GLU A 90 -31.81 87.64 28.14
N GLN A 91 -32.08 87.29 26.88
CA GLN A 91 -31.75 88.12 25.71
C GLN A 91 -32.57 89.41 25.68
N PHE A 92 -33.88 89.33 25.98
CA PHE A 92 -34.72 90.53 26.14
C PHE A 92 -34.26 91.39 27.32
N LYS A 93 -33.81 90.80 28.43
CA LYS A 93 -33.22 91.55 29.56
C LYS A 93 -31.88 92.21 29.24
N LYS A 94 -31.02 91.57 28.43
CA LYS A 94 -29.65 92.06 28.14
C LYS A 94 -29.60 93.10 27.02
N TYR A 95 -30.47 92.98 26.01
CA TYR A 95 -30.48 93.88 24.83
C TYR A 95 -31.74 94.75 24.74
N GLY A 96 -32.72 94.54 25.62
CA GLY A 96 -33.99 95.27 25.66
C GLY A 96 -34.18 96.01 26.98
N ASP A 97 -33.43 97.08 27.20
CA ASP A 97 -33.85 98.08 28.18
C ASP A 97 -35.19 98.67 27.70
N PRO A 98 -36.30 98.57 28.46
CA PRO A 98 -37.58 99.14 28.03
C PRO A 98 -37.51 100.62 27.65
N ASN A 99 -36.55 101.36 28.23
CA ASN A 99 -36.30 102.77 27.90
C ASN A 99 -35.70 102.96 26.48
N SER A 100 -34.97 101.99 25.93
CA SER A 100 -34.43 102.12 24.57
C SER A 100 -35.50 102.04 23.49
N PHE A 101 -36.59 101.30 23.76
CA PHE A 101 -37.73 101.18 22.84
C PHE A 101 -38.67 102.40 22.87
N SER A 102 -38.68 103.15 23.97
CA SER A 102 -39.44 104.40 24.06
C SER A 102 -38.84 105.55 23.23
N GLN A 103 -37.56 105.46 22.85
CA GLN A 103 -36.87 106.46 22.00
C GLN A 103 -36.88 106.08 20.51
N THR A 104 -37.13 104.82 20.17
CA THR A 104 -37.24 104.36 18.78
C THR A 104 -38.61 104.69 18.20
N THR A 105 -38.64 105.24 17.01
CA THR A 105 -39.92 105.48 16.32
C THR A 105 -40.55 104.15 15.88
N SER A 106 -41.88 104.12 15.72
CA SER A 106 -42.56 102.92 15.23
C SER A 106 -42.07 102.46 13.84
N GLU A 107 -41.54 103.39 13.04
CA GLU A 107 -40.99 103.11 11.71
C GLU A 107 -39.67 102.34 11.79
N GLU A 108 -38.76 102.74 12.70
CA GLU A 108 -37.51 102.02 12.96
C GLU A 108 -37.76 100.63 13.54
N LEU A 109 -38.75 100.48 14.43
CA LEU A 109 -39.18 99.18 14.96
C LEU A 109 -39.71 98.26 13.87
N ARG A 110 -40.54 98.77 12.94
CA ARG A 110 -41.03 98.00 11.78
C ARG A 110 -39.88 97.57 10.88
N LYS A 111 -38.94 98.48 10.59
CA LYS A 111 -37.74 98.17 9.79
C LYS A 111 -36.86 97.11 10.45
N MET A 112 -36.68 97.19 11.76
CA MET A 112 -35.92 96.22 12.53
C MET A 112 -36.62 94.84 12.54
N SER A 113 -37.93 94.81 12.79
CA SER A 113 -38.74 93.58 12.71
C SER A 113 -38.62 92.92 11.33
N LEU A 114 -38.81 93.69 10.25
CA LEU A 114 -38.63 93.21 8.88
C LEU A 114 -37.20 92.71 8.63
N SER A 115 -36.18 93.40 9.15
CA SER A 115 -34.79 92.98 9.00
C SER A 115 -34.50 91.64 9.69
N TYR A 116 -35.08 91.40 10.87
CA TYR A 116 -34.94 90.13 11.59
C TYR A 116 -35.72 89.02 10.91
N GLN A 117 -36.93 89.29 10.43
CA GLN A 117 -37.71 88.34 9.64
C GLN A 117 -36.94 87.93 8.37
N LEU A 118 -36.40 88.91 7.62
CA LEU A 118 -35.62 88.63 6.41
C LEU A 118 -34.34 87.85 6.71
N LYS A 119 -33.63 88.18 7.79
CA LYS A 119 -32.45 87.41 8.24
C LYS A 119 -32.84 85.97 8.63
N GLY A 120 -33.96 85.79 9.33
CA GLY A 120 -34.46 84.49 9.74
C GLY A 120 -34.88 83.62 8.56
N THR A 121 -35.59 84.18 7.57
CA THR A 121 -35.99 83.45 6.36
C THR A 121 -34.79 83.08 5.51
N MET A 122 -33.82 83.99 5.34
CA MET A 122 -32.59 83.71 4.60
C MET A 122 -31.75 82.61 5.27
N LEU A 123 -31.62 82.64 6.60
CA LEU A 123 -30.93 81.58 7.35
C LEU A 123 -31.65 80.23 7.21
N SER A 124 -32.98 80.22 7.29
CA SER A 124 -33.79 79.01 7.11
C SER A 124 -33.58 78.41 5.72
N TYR A 125 -33.57 79.22 4.67
CA TYR A 125 -33.28 78.79 3.30
C TYR A 125 -31.87 78.17 3.18
N LEU A 126 -30.83 78.84 3.72
CA LEU A 126 -29.47 78.32 3.70
C LEU A 126 -29.34 76.99 4.47
N LEU A 127 -30.05 76.84 5.58
CA LEU A 127 -30.09 75.59 6.33
C LEU A 127 -30.78 74.48 5.52
N SER A 128 -31.95 74.75 4.92
CA SER A 128 -32.67 73.80 4.08
C SER A 128 -31.83 73.32 2.89
N THR A 129 -31.22 74.26 2.15
CA THR A 129 -30.35 73.91 1.01
C THR A 129 -29.15 73.07 1.41
N ARG A 130 -28.54 73.33 2.58
CA ARG A 130 -27.46 72.47 3.09
C ARG A 130 -27.95 71.07 3.42
N GLN A 131 -29.10 70.94 4.10
CA GLN A 131 -29.70 69.65 4.43
C GLN A 131 -30.06 68.84 3.17
N GLU A 132 -30.61 69.50 2.14
CA GLU A 132 -30.91 68.86 0.85
C GLU A 132 -29.65 68.32 0.18
N LEU A 133 -28.55 69.07 0.15
CA LEU A 133 -27.28 68.60 -0.40
C LEU A 133 -26.69 67.42 0.38
N GLU A 134 -26.72 67.48 1.71
CA GLU A 134 -26.28 66.38 2.58
C GLU A 134 -27.12 65.12 2.34
N LEU A 135 -28.44 65.26 2.13
CA LEU A 135 -29.34 64.15 1.79
C LEU A 135 -29.04 63.58 0.41
N ILE A 136 -28.78 64.41 -0.61
CA ILE A 136 -28.40 63.96 -1.96
C ILE A 136 -27.08 63.19 -1.92
N GLU A 137 -26.08 63.70 -1.20
CA GLU A 137 -24.79 63.01 -1.05
C GLU A 137 -24.95 61.65 -0.35
N ALA A 138 -25.72 61.61 0.74
CA ALA A 138 -26.03 60.36 1.44
C ALA A 138 -26.77 59.36 0.53
N ASN A 139 -27.75 59.83 -0.25
CA ASN A 139 -28.49 58.99 -1.18
C ASN A 139 -27.59 58.43 -2.30
N ASN A 140 -26.67 59.24 -2.82
CA ASN A 140 -25.71 58.79 -3.83
C ASN A 140 -24.74 57.73 -3.25
N LYS A 141 -24.25 57.93 -2.02
CA LYS A 141 -23.43 56.93 -1.31
C LYS A 141 -24.22 55.63 -1.10
N MET A 142 -25.48 55.73 -0.68
CA MET A 142 -26.37 54.59 -0.48
C MET A 142 -26.55 53.80 -1.77
N LYS A 143 -26.76 54.48 -2.91
CA LYS A 143 -26.88 53.83 -4.22
C LYS A 143 -25.63 53.03 -4.60
N VAL A 144 -24.44 53.61 -4.41
CA VAL A 144 -23.17 52.89 -4.69
C VAL A 144 -23.01 51.67 -3.79
N ILE A 145 -23.41 51.77 -2.51
CA ILE A 145 -23.37 50.63 -1.59
C ILE A 145 -24.33 49.53 -2.06
N ASP A 146 -25.54 49.87 -2.50
CA ASP A 146 -26.54 48.94 -2.99
C ASP A 146 -26.06 48.20 -4.27
N ASP A 147 -25.52 48.95 -5.24
CA ASP A 147 -24.94 48.37 -6.46
C ASP A 147 -23.78 47.41 -6.14
N ASN A 148 -22.90 47.78 -5.21
CA ASN A 148 -21.79 46.94 -4.77
C ASN A 148 -22.27 45.68 -4.03
N LEU A 149 -23.28 45.80 -3.17
CA LEU A 149 -23.89 44.67 -2.48
C LEU A 149 -24.49 43.68 -3.47
N GLY A 150 -25.27 44.18 -4.44
CA GLY A 150 -25.82 43.36 -5.51
C GLY A 150 -24.76 42.67 -6.36
N SER A 151 -23.61 43.31 -6.62
CA SER A 151 -22.48 42.68 -7.31
C SER A 151 -21.87 41.54 -6.48
N ILE A 152 -21.67 41.76 -5.18
CA ILE A 152 -21.12 40.74 -4.26
C ILE A 152 -22.06 39.53 -4.15
N GLU A 153 -23.37 39.75 -4.06
CA GLU A 153 -24.37 38.68 -4.00
C GLU A 153 -24.37 37.80 -5.27
N LYS A 154 -24.20 38.42 -6.44
CA LYS A 154 -24.07 37.70 -7.72
C LYS A 154 -22.81 36.84 -7.77
N GLU A 155 -21.65 37.40 -7.39
CA GLU A 155 -20.38 36.66 -7.36
C GLU A 155 -20.44 35.49 -6.36
N TYR A 156 -21.03 35.71 -5.18
CA TYR A 156 -21.22 34.66 -4.19
C TYR A 156 -22.09 33.52 -4.72
N SER A 157 -23.19 33.85 -5.38
CA SER A 157 -24.10 32.85 -5.97
C SER A 157 -23.40 32.04 -7.07
N ALA A 158 -22.65 32.70 -7.95
CA ALA A 158 -21.87 32.03 -9.00
C ALA A 158 -20.77 31.12 -8.43
N ALA A 159 -20.05 31.58 -7.40
CA ALA A 159 -19.02 30.77 -6.74
C ALA A 159 -19.61 29.56 -6.03
N LYS A 160 -20.77 29.72 -5.37
CA LYS A 160 -21.50 28.63 -4.72
C LYS A 160 -21.94 27.57 -5.72
N GLU A 161 -22.53 27.98 -6.85
CA GLU A 161 -22.96 27.05 -7.91
C GLU A 161 -21.78 26.26 -8.49
N LYS A 162 -20.66 26.96 -8.76
CA LYS A 162 -19.44 26.32 -9.25
C LYS A 162 -18.91 25.28 -8.25
N LEU A 163 -18.81 25.63 -6.97
CA LEU A 163 -18.34 24.70 -5.93
C LEU A 163 -19.28 23.49 -5.79
N GLU A 164 -20.58 23.70 -5.87
CA GLU A 164 -21.56 22.61 -5.81
C GLU A 164 -21.38 21.64 -7.00
N LYS A 165 -21.14 22.18 -8.20
CA LYS A 165 -20.86 21.39 -9.39
C LYS A 165 -19.54 20.61 -9.24
N ASP A 166 -18.46 21.28 -8.84
CA ASP A 166 -17.14 20.66 -8.68
C ASP A 166 -17.18 19.53 -7.63
N ILE A 167 -17.91 19.70 -6.52
CA ILE A 167 -18.11 18.65 -5.51
C ILE A 167 -18.84 17.44 -6.10
N LYS A 168 -19.91 17.66 -6.88
CA LYS A 168 -20.67 16.59 -7.53
C LYS A 168 -19.81 15.83 -8.54
N GLU A 169 -19.03 16.53 -9.35
CA GLU A 169 -18.12 15.95 -10.34
C GLU A 169 -17.00 15.14 -9.68
N LEU A 170 -16.34 15.70 -8.66
CA LEU A 170 -15.29 15.03 -7.91
C LEU A 170 -15.80 13.73 -7.28
N LYS A 171 -17.01 13.76 -6.70
CA LYS A 171 -17.64 12.56 -6.12
C LYS A 171 -17.87 11.48 -7.17
N ALA A 172 -18.41 11.84 -8.33
CA ALA A 172 -18.64 10.92 -9.44
C ALA A 172 -17.32 10.36 -10.02
N GLU A 173 -16.26 11.16 -10.05
CA GLU A 173 -14.93 10.71 -10.49
C GLU A 173 -14.33 9.69 -9.50
N TYR A 174 -14.46 9.92 -8.20
CA TYR A 174 -14.02 8.96 -7.17
C TYR A 174 -14.78 7.63 -7.25
N GLU A 175 -16.10 7.68 -7.43
CA GLU A 175 -16.92 6.47 -7.60
C GLU A 175 -16.47 5.66 -8.84
N ARG A 176 -16.23 6.33 -9.98
CA ARG A 176 -15.69 5.66 -11.18
C ARG A 176 -14.31 5.05 -10.96
N LYS A 177 -13.39 5.75 -10.27
CA LYS A 177 -12.05 5.21 -9.96
C LYS A 177 -12.13 3.96 -9.09
N LEU A 178 -13.03 3.94 -8.12
CA LEU A 178 -13.27 2.75 -7.28
C LEU A 178 -13.84 1.59 -8.10
N GLU A 179 -14.81 1.85 -8.98
CA GLU A 179 -15.40 0.83 -9.84
C GLU A 179 -14.38 0.24 -10.83
N GLN A 180 -13.56 1.09 -11.45
CA GLN A 180 -12.51 0.65 -12.36
C GLN A 180 -11.49 -0.24 -11.66
N LEU A 181 -11.01 0.18 -10.48
CA LEU A 181 -10.05 -0.59 -9.69
C LEU A 181 -10.63 -1.93 -9.23
N ALA A 182 -11.93 -2.00 -8.97
CA ALA A 182 -12.61 -3.25 -8.66
C ALA A 182 -12.67 -4.18 -9.89
N LYS A 183 -13.03 -3.66 -11.07
CA LYS A 183 -13.05 -4.42 -12.33
C LYS A 183 -11.67 -4.94 -12.72
N ASP A 184 -10.64 -4.10 -12.65
CA ASP A 184 -9.26 -4.49 -13.00
C ASP A 184 -8.75 -5.62 -12.08
N LYS A 185 -9.07 -5.53 -10.78
CA LYS A 185 -8.74 -6.61 -9.83
C LYS A 185 -9.50 -7.88 -10.16
N GLU A 186 -10.82 -7.80 -10.35
CA GLU A 186 -11.66 -8.97 -10.66
C GLU A 186 -11.19 -9.67 -11.94
N GLU A 187 -10.88 -8.90 -12.99
CA GLU A 187 -10.34 -9.43 -14.24
C GLU A 187 -9.00 -10.14 -14.03
N LYS A 188 -8.11 -9.55 -13.21
CA LYS A 188 -6.83 -10.18 -12.86
C LYS A 188 -7.03 -11.49 -12.09
N TRP A 189 -7.89 -11.49 -11.07
CA TRP A 189 -8.23 -12.69 -10.31
C TRP A 189 -8.85 -13.78 -11.20
N ALA A 190 -9.69 -13.41 -12.16
CA ALA A 190 -10.29 -14.34 -13.11
C ALA A 190 -9.22 -14.96 -14.04
N LYS A 191 -8.27 -14.17 -14.54
CA LYS A 191 -7.14 -14.65 -15.36
C LYS A 191 -6.26 -15.63 -14.58
N ASP A 192 -5.79 -15.24 -13.40
CA ASP A 192 -4.93 -16.08 -12.57
C ASP A 192 -5.64 -17.38 -12.16
N ARG A 193 -6.93 -17.31 -11.80
CA ARG A 193 -7.72 -18.50 -11.50
C ARG A 193 -7.82 -19.44 -12.70
N LYS A 194 -7.97 -18.91 -13.91
CA LYS A 194 -8.01 -19.73 -15.13
C LYS A 194 -6.66 -20.40 -15.38
N THR A 195 -5.55 -19.66 -15.33
CA THR A 195 -4.21 -20.24 -15.54
C THR A 195 -3.90 -21.34 -14.54
N PHE A 196 -4.22 -21.15 -13.25
CA PHE A 196 -4.04 -22.21 -12.25
C PHE A 196 -4.92 -23.43 -12.51
N THR A 197 -6.15 -23.23 -13.01
CA THR A 197 -7.04 -24.34 -13.35
C THR A 197 -6.47 -25.17 -14.51
N ASP A 198 -5.97 -24.49 -15.54
CA ASP A 198 -5.35 -25.12 -16.72
C ASP A 198 -4.05 -25.85 -16.34
N GLU A 199 -3.20 -25.26 -15.49
CA GLU A 199 -1.97 -25.88 -14.97
C GLU A 199 -2.28 -27.13 -14.12
N ILE A 200 -3.30 -27.07 -13.25
CA ILE A 200 -3.73 -28.23 -12.45
C ILE A 200 -4.23 -29.35 -13.37
N ALA A 201 -4.98 -29.03 -14.42
CA ALA A 201 -5.44 -30.02 -15.39
C ALA A 201 -4.27 -30.68 -16.12
N HIS A 202 -3.30 -29.87 -16.57
CA HIS A 202 -2.09 -30.36 -17.22
C HIS A 202 -1.25 -31.27 -16.32
N LEU A 203 -1.00 -30.85 -15.06
CA LEU A 203 -0.26 -31.67 -14.09
C LEU A 203 -0.98 -32.98 -13.77
N ARG A 204 -2.31 -32.97 -13.66
CA ARG A 204 -3.10 -34.20 -13.46
C ARG A 204 -2.96 -35.16 -14.65
N ALA A 205 -2.93 -34.64 -15.88
CA ALA A 205 -2.69 -35.45 -17.07
C ALA A 205 -1.29 -36.07 -17.06
N GLN A 206 -0.25 -35.30 -16.72
CA GLN A 206 1.12 -35.82 -16.59
C GLN A 206 1.24 -36.89 -15.49
N VAL A 207 0.58 -36.69 -14.35
CA VAL A 207 0.55 -37.70 -13.27
C VAL A 207 -0.11 -39.00 -13.76
N ALA A 208 -1.17 -38.91 -14.56
CA ALA A 208 -1.82 -40.09 -15.14
C ALA A 208 -0.89 -40.82 -16.11
N THR A 209 -0.22 -40.11 -17.03
CA THR A 209 0.71 -40.74 -17.99
C THR A 209 1.93 -41.37 -17.30
N HIS A 210 2.52 -40.67 -16.33
CA HIS A 210 3.65 -41.22 -15.55
C HIS A 210 3.24 -42.43 -14.71
N LYS A 211 2.01 -42.46 -14.20
CA LYS A 211 1.47 -43.62 -13.49
C LYS A 211 1.36 -44.83 -14.42
N ASP A 212 0.88 -44.66 -15.64
CA ASP A 212 0.76 -45.74 -16.62
C ASP A 212 2.14 -46.24 -17.07
N GLN A 213 3.09 -45.32 -17.28
CA GLN A 213 4.50 -45.66 -17.57
C GLN A 213 5.15 -46.46 -16.43
N LEU A 214 4.95 -46.05 -15.18
CA LEU A 214 5.44 -46.80 -14.02
C LEU A 214 4.82 -48.19 -13.93
N ALA A 215 3.52 -48.33 -14.19
CA ALA A 215 2.85 -49.63 -14.20
C ALA A 215 3.39 -50.56 -15.31
N SER A 216 3.69 -50.01 -16.49
CA SER A 216 4.33 -50.77 -17.58
C SER A 216 5.75 -51.21 -17.22
N SER A 217 6.57 -50.28 -16.71
CA SER A 217 7.96 -50.57 -16.32
C SER A 217 8.06 -51.57 -15.15
N LEU A 218 7.10 -51.54 -14.22
CA LEU A 218 7.01 -52.52 -13.13
C LEU A 218 6.80 -53.94 -13.68
N LYS A 219 5.86 -54.12 -14.62
CA LYS A 219 5.60 -55.42 -15.25
C LYS A 219 6.82 -55.96 -16.00
N GLU A 220 7.46 -55.10 -16.80
CA GLU A 220 8.68 -55.47 -17.52
C GLU A 220 9.81 -55.87 -16.56
N LYS A 221 9.96 -55.17 -15.42
CA LYS A 221 10.92 -55.57 -14.38
C LYS A 221 10.58 -56.93 -13.77
N ASP A 222 9.32 -57.21 -13.47
CA ASP A 222 8.89 -58.49 -12.88
C ASP A 222 9.14 -59.66 -13.86
N GLU A 223 8.90 -59.44 -15.16
CA GLU A 223 9.22 -60.40 -16.22
C GLU A 223 10.74 -60.61 -16.36
N ALA A 224 11.53 -59.54 -16.37
CA ALA A 224 12.99 -59.62 -16.44
C ALA A 224 13.60 -60.31 -15.20
N VAL A 225 13.04 -60.10 -14.01
CA VAL A 225 13.43 -60.80 -12.78
C VAL A 225 13.14 -62.30 -12.92
N SER A 226 11.96 -62.65 -13.45
CA SER A 226 11.59 -64.05 -13.71
C SER A 226 12.53 -64.71 -14.71
N GLN A 227 12.90 -64.01 -15.80
CA GLN A 227 13.88 -64.49 -16.78
C GLN A 227 15.26 -64.70 -16.16
N ARG A 228 15.74 -63.74 -15.35
CA ARG A 228 17.01 -63.85 -14.63
C ARG A 228 17.04 -65.08 -13.71
N ASP A 229 15.94 -65.35 -13.01
CA ASP A 229 15.85 -66.49 -12.09
C ASP A 229 15.84 -67.84 -12.84
N ALA A 230 15.24 -67.90 -14.02
CA ALA A 230 15.31 -69.07 -14.90
C ALA A 230 16.74 -69.31 -15.41
N LEU A 231 17.37 -68.28 -15.98
CA LEU A 231 18.75 -68.37 -16.46
C LEU A 231 19.74 -68.72 -15.34
N SER A 232 19.52 -68.23 -14.12
CA SER A 232 20.34 -68.58 -12.96
C SER A 232 20.26 -70.07 -12.61
N LYS A 233 19.10 -70.72 -12.81
CA LYS A 233 18.96 -72.17 -12.59
C LYS A 233 19.65 -72.96 -13.70
N ASP A 234 19.47 -72.55 -14.95
CA ASP A 234 20.11 -73.20 -16.10
C ASP A 234 21.64 -73.11 -15.99
N ASN A 235 22.18 -71.96 -15.55
CA ASN A 235 23.61 -71.78 -15.36
C ASN A 235 24.18 -72.71 -14.27
N ALA A 236 23.45 -72.90 -13.16
CA ALA A 236 23.85 -73.85 -12.12
C ALA A 236 23.82 -75.31 -12.62
N ALA A 237 22.83 -75.67 -13.44
CA ALA A 237 22.76 -77.01 -14.06
C ALA A 237 23.89 -77.23 -15.07
N LEU A 238 24.25 -76.21 -15.85
CA LEU A 238 25.42 -76.27 -16.74
C LEU A 238 26.73 -76.41 -15.95
N GLU A 239 26.88 -75.69 -14.84
CA GLU A 239 28.06 -75.76 -13.98
C GLU A 239 28.25 -77.18 -13.42
N GLU A 240 27.18 -77.82 -12.94
CA GLU A 240 27.20 -79.24 -12.53
C GLU A 240 27.59 -80.19 -13.68
N LEU A 241 27.06 -79.97 -14.89
CA LEU A 241 27.38 -80.79 -16.05
C LEU A 241 28.85 -80.62 -16.49
N VAL A 242 29.38 -79.40 -16.41
CA VAL A 242 30.79 -79.13 -16.69
C VAL A 242 31.69 -79.79 -15.65
N GLU A 243 31.37 -79.68 -14.36
CA GLU A 243 32.10 -80.37 -13.28
C GLU A 243 32.08 -81.90 -13.49
N GLY A 244 30.92 -82.47 -13.80
CA GLY A 244 30.76 -83.90 -14.09
C GLY A 244 31.59 -84.36 -15.29
N LEU A 245 31.54 -83.61 -16.41
CA LEU A 245 32.37 -83.89 -17.59
C LEU A 245 33.87 -83.77 -17.28
N GLN A 246 34.28 -82.76 -16.51
CA GLN A 246 35.68 -82.56 -16.15
C GLN A 246 36.21 -83.75 -15.32
N VAL A 247 35.40 -84.29 -14.41
CA VAL A 247 35.69 -85.51 -13.66
C VAL A 247 35.76 -86.74 -14.57
N GLU A 248 34.79 -86.93 -15.47
CA GLU A 248 34.77 -88.08 -16.39
C GLU A 248 35.97 -88.07 -17.34
N VAL A 249 36.26 -86.91 -17.94
CA VAL A 249 37.42 -86.72 -18.82
C VAL A 249 38.71 -87.06 -18.07
N GLY A 250 38.88 -86.54 -16.84
CA GLY A 250 40.01 -86.88 -15.97
C GLY A 250 40.14 -88.40 -15.76
N ALA A 251 39.05 -89.07 -15.39
CA ALA A 251 39.05 -90.52 -15.17
C ALA A 251 39.37 -91.35 -16.43
N ARG A 252 38.87 -90.94 -17.62
CA ARG A 252 39.19 -91.60 -18.89
C ARG A 252 40.66 -91.45 -19.26
N TYR A 253 41.24 -90.26 -19.08
CA TYR A 253 42.67 -90.03 -19.30
C TYR A 253 43.52 -90.89 -18.36
N ASP A 254 43.20 -90.91 -17.06
CA ASP A 254 43.89 -91.74 -16.08
C ASP A 254 43.82 -93.23 -16.43
N THR A 255 42.64 -93.72 -16.81
CA THR A 255 42.43 -95.12 -17.20
C THR A 255 43.20 -95.47 -18.48
N GLY A 256 43.10 -94.64 -19.51
CA GLY A 256 43.83 -94.82 -20.77
C GLY A 256 45.35 -94.80 -20.57
N PHE A 257 45.85 -93.91 -19.70
CA PHE A 257 47.26 -93.85 -19.32
C PHE A 257 47.71 -95.10 -18.55
N GLN A 258 46.94 -95.58 -17.58
CA GLN A 258 47.28 -96.84 -16.89
C GLN A 258 47.30 -98.04 -17.85
N PHE A 259 46.35 -98.13 -18.77
CA PHE A 259 46.30 -99.19 -19.77
C PHE A 259 47.53 -99.20 -20.69
N THR A 260 47.98 -98.05 -21.19
CA THR A 260 49.19 -97.98 -22.02
C THR A 260 50.45 -98.37 -21.25
N ILE A 261 50.56 -98.00 -19.97
CA ILE A 261 51.65 -98.45 -19.09
C ILE A 261 51.63 -99.99 -18.94
N GLU A 262 50.46 -100.60 -18.76
CA GLU A 262 50.33 -102.06 -18.69
C GLU A 262 50.74 -102.75 -19.99
N GLN A 263 50.32 -102.22 -21.14
CA GLN A 263 50.76 -102.71 -22.45
C GLN A 263 52.29 -102.59 -22.61
N LEU A 264 52.88 -101.48 -22.19
CA LEU A 264 54.32 -101.25 -22.30
C LEU A 264 55.14 -102.20 -21.41
N LYS A 265 54.61 -102.56 -20.23
CA LYS A 265 55.21 -103.56 -19.32
C LYS A 265 55.30 -104.95 -19.94
N ILE A 266 54.43 -105.31 -20.88
CA ILE A 266 54.50 -106.60 -21.59
C ILE A 266 55.76 -106.67 -22.45
N VAL A 267 56.13 -105.55 -23.09
CA VAL A 267 57.34 -105.46 -23.94
C VAL A 267 58.59 -105.18 -23.12
N PHE A 268 58.47 -104.45 -22.00
CA PHE A 268 59.56 -104.05 -21.11
C PHE A 268 59.22 -104.39 -19.65
N PRO A 269 59.56 -105.59 -19.15
CA PRO A 269 59.14 -106.04 -17.81
C PRO A 269 59.83 -105.29 -16.64
N ASP A 270 61.02 -104.73 -16.84
CA ASP A 270 61.77 -103.97 -15.82
C ASP A 270 61.37 -102.48 -15.74
N LEU A 271 60.25 -102.11 -16.36
CA LEU A 271 59.78 -100.73 -16.49
C LEU A 271 59.24 -100.19 -15.15
N ASP A 272 60.02 -99.30 -14.52
CA ASP A 272 59.69 -98.68 -13.24
C ASP A 272 58.65 -97.56 -13.37
N LYS A 273 57.49 -97.77 -12.76
CA LYS A 273 56.36 -96.83 -12.75
C LYS A 273 56.73 -95.47 -12.15
N ALA A 274 57.69 -95.42 -11.22
CA ALA A 274 58.15 -94.16 -10.62
C ALA A 274 58.93 -93.29 -11.61
N LYS A 275 59.74 -93.89 -12.49
CA LYS A 275 60.54 -93.16 -13.50
C LYS A 275 59.72 -92.64 -14.68
N LEU A 276 58.58 -93.26 -14.97
CA LEU A 276 57.62 -92.75 -15.96
C LEU A 276 56.81 -91.56 -15.46
N GLY A 277 56.59 -91.45 -14.15
CA GLY A 277 55.97 -90.26 -13.54
C GLY A 277 56.83 -89.00 -13.64
N GLU A 278 58.15 -89.14 -13.86
CA GLU A 278 59.07 -88.02 -14.14
C GLU A 278 59.00 -87.55 -15.60
N LEU A 279 58.34 -88.31 -16.49
CA LEU A 279 58.14 -87.95 -17.90
C LEU A 279 57.04 -86.90 -18.00
N ASP A 280 57.40 -85.63 -17.83
CA ASP A 280 56.50 -84.52 -18.15
C ASP A 280 56.14 -84.55 -19.64
N ALA A 281 54.88 -84.29 -19.99
CA ALA A 281 54.42 -84.20 -21.38
C ALA A 281 55.15 -83.08 -22.15
N LEU A 282 55.75 -82.14 -21.42
CA LEU A 282 56.62 -81.08 -21.92
C LEU A 282 58.10 -81.49 -22.01
N ASN A 283 58.47 -82.78 -21.89
CA ASN A 283 59.86 -83.25 -22.06
C ASN A 283 59.99 -84.20 -23.28
N LYS A 284 61.10 -84.09 -24.03
CA LYS A 284 61.46 -84.99 -25.13
C LYS A 284 62.73 -85.77 -24.83
N ILE A 285 62.88 -86.95 -25.44
CA ILE A 285 64.10 -87.75 -25.36
C ILE A 285 65.01 -87.40 -26.53
N VAL A 286 66.21 -86.89 -26.23
CA VAL A 286 67.28 -86.68 -27.20
C VAL A 286 68.49 -87.49 -26.71
N ASP A 287 69.01 -88.39 -27.56
CA ASP A 287 70.16 -89.24 -27.27
C ASP A 287 70.08 -89.99 -25.92
N GLY A 288 68.89 -90.49 -25.58
CA GLY A 288 68.65 -91.25 -24.36
C GLY A 288 68.57 -90.43 -23.07
N LYS A 289 68.56 -89.09 -23.14
CA LYS A 289 68.34 -88.19 -21.99
C LYS A 289 67.07 -87.36 -22.16
N LEU A 290 66.36 -87.17 -21.04
CA LEU A 290 65.17 -86.31 -20.95
C LEU A 290 65.58 -84.84 -20.94
N VAL A 291 65.01 -84.05 -21.86
CA VAL A 291 65.24 -82.61 -21.99
C VAL A 291 63.90 -81.91 -22.16
N PRO A 292 63.69 -80.72 -21.56
CA PRO A 292 62.50 -79.91 -21.83
C PRO A 292 62.25 -79.68 -23.32
N PHE A 293 61.02 -79.89 -23.73
CA PHE A 293 60.50 -79.62 -25.06
C PHE A 293 60.40 -78.10 -25.25
N ALA A 294 61.35 -77.55 -26.00
CA ALA A 294 61.20 -76.24 -26.61
C ALA A 294 60.54 -76.43 -27.99
N PRO A 295 59.36 -75.83 -28.26
CA PRO A 295 58.77 -75.85 -29.59
C PRO A 295 59.73 -75.17 -30.57
N THR A 296 60.12 -75.89 -31.62
CA THR A 296 60.87 -75.30 -32.73
C THR A 296 59.96 -74.26 -33.37
N ASN A 297 60.36 -72.98 -33.35
CA ASN A 297 59.64 -71.91 -34.03
C ASN A 297 59.39 -72.31 -35.49
N ALA A 298 58.15 -72.66 -35.80
CA ALA A 298 57.64 -72.65 -37.17
C ALA A 298 57.19 -71.21 -37.43
N THR A 299 57.86 -70.60 -38.41
CA THR A 299 57.56 -69.33 -39.05
C THR A 299 56.10 -69.23 -39.49
#